data_AF-A0A545VAF0-F1
#
_entry.id   AF-A0A545VAF0-F1
#
_cell.length_a   1.000
_cell.length_b   1.000
_cell.length_c   1.000
_cell.angle_alpha   90.00
_cell.angle_beta   90.00
_cell.angle_gamma   90.00
#
_symmetry.space_group_name_H-M   'P 1'
#
loop_
_entity.id
_entity.type
_entity.pdbx_description
1 polymer ?
#
loop_
_entity_poly.entity_id
_entity_poly.type
_entity_poly.pdbx_seq_one_letter_code
_entity_poly.pdbx_strand_id
1 'polypeptide(L)'
;MHLSTIHPEGKKYLNIANWLMPRSISLFRQSLSKPLTKNHAEAIVGAALLINYISWFDLSFLHDNVNAIDALAQDPLLLASSGITHAWFQTIPILIEGNSIFLKVMTRHPRLVIERFLARRDSSTNLFAQPLMDIWDDSRYQASSSVVTSTAVHEPANSLAWRLLQGLEREVLPAVAQQEQAMPPYNESERLQQYKEGITKITNTSISTDCQPATPEITPSSQARASFAYVVRRMSPLLHCQTLSSGLDLDIRNDLAAIQDDIEQLIYGFPILCCGPFTNLVQKRDTRALVLLLHLFRSALILLDTERCWWARTRAVTMGQLINSELKLRGLDTHVDKLHASNASFLSE
;
A
#
# COMPACT_ATOMS: atom_id res chain seq x y z
N MET A 1 -21.13 -2.61 -9.07
CA MET A 1 -20.53 -2.18 -7.79
C MET A 1 -20.43 -0.67 -7.72
N HIS A 2 -19.61 -0.01 -8.55
CA HIS A 2 -19.56 1.46 -8.54
C HIS A 2 -20.94 2.14 -8.72
N LEU A 3 -21.72 1.72 -9.73
CA LEU A 3 -23.06 2.26 -9.96
C LEU A 3 -24.08 1.90 -8.87
N SER A 4 -23.92 0.76 -8.18
CA SER A 4 -24.77 0.41 -7.03
C SER A 4 -24.44 1.23 -5.79
N THR A 5 -23.20 1.69 -5.67
CA THR A 5 -22.78 2.62 -4.61
C THR A 5 -23.26 4.04 -4.87
N ILE A 6 -23.21 4.51 -6.13
CA ILE A 6 -23.68 5.87 -6.50
C ILE A 6 -25.22 5.95 -6.48
N HIS A 7 -25.92 4.87 -6.84
CA HIS A 7 -27.38 4.83 -6.89
C HIS A 7 -27.93 3.72 -5.98
N PRO A 8 -27.86 3.89 -4.65
CA PRO A 8 -28.22 2.83 -3.69
C PRO A 8 -29.73 2.51 -3.71
N GLU A 9 -30.58 3.45 -4.12
CA GLU A 9 -32.04 3.24 -4.17
C GLU A 9 -32.47 2.24 -5.27
N GLY A 10 -31.62 2.00 -6.26
CA GLY A 10 -31.89 1.10 -7.37
C GLY A 10 -31.38 -0.33 -7.12
N LYS A 11 -32.26 -1.26 -6.73
CA LYS A 11 -31.94 -2.70 -6.59
C LYS A 11 -31.38 -3.34 -7.88
N LYS A 12 -31.65 -2.75 -9.05
CA LYS A 12 -31.17 -3.21 -10.36
C LYS A 12 -29.65 -3.34 -10.43
N TYR A 13 -28.92 -2.30 -10.03
CA TYR A 13 -27.46 -2.28 -10.13
C TYR A 13 -26.79 -3.19 -9.10
N LEU A 14 -27.40 -3.32 -7.93
CA LEU A 14 -26.96 -4.26 -6.90
C LEU A 14 -27.10 -5.72 -7.39
N ASN A 15 -28.25 -6.07 -7.96
CA ASN A 15 -28.50 -7.42 -8.49
C ASN A 15 -27.53 -7.79 -9.62
N ILE A 16 -27.29 -6.85 -10.55
CA ILE A 16 -26.34 -7.05 -11.65
C ILE A 16 -24.91 -7.22 -11.09
N ALA A 17 -24.53 -6.44 -10.09
CA ALA A 17 -23.22 -6.55 -9.46
C ALA A 17 -23.02 -7.92 -8.78
N ASN A 18 -24.01 -8.38 -8.01
CA ASN A 18 -23.96 -9.67 -7.32
C ASN A 18 -23.87 -10.85 -8.30
N TRP A 19 -24.46 -10.73 -9.49
CA TRP A 19 -24.38 -11.76 -10.52
C TRP A 19 -23.06 -11.73 -11.32
N LEU A 20 -22.60 -10.54 -11.73
CA LEU A 20 -21.40 -10.40 -12.56
C LEU A 20 -20.11 -10.62 -11.77
N MET A 21 -20.05 -10.21 -10.50
CA MET A 21 -18.80 -10.21 -9.74
C MET A 21 -18.20 -11.62 -9.57
N PRO A 22 -18.95 -12.66 -9.13
CA PRO A 22 -18.39 -14.00 -9.01
C PRO A 22 -17.88 -14.55 -10.35
N ARG A 23 -18.60 -14.26 -11.44
CA ARG A 23 -18.23 -14.68 -12.80
C ARG A 23 -16.96 -13.99 -13.27
N SER A 24 -16.84 -12.67 -13.08
CA SER A 24 -15.63 -11.91 -13.41
C SER A 24 -14.42 -12.37 -12.62
N ILE A 25 -14.58 -12.64 -11.32
CA ILE A 25 -13.51 -13.18 -10.47
C ILE A 25 -13.07 -14.57 -10.96
N SER A 26 -14.02 -15.45 -11.29
CA SER A 26 -13.72 -16.79 -11.82
C SER A 26 -12.95 -16.72 -13.14
N LEU A 27 -13.39 -15.88 -14.08
CA LEU A 27 -12.71 -15.67 -15.37
C LEU A 27 -11.32 -15.05 -15.17
N PHE A 28 -11.16 -14.14 -14.23
CA PHE A 28 -9.88 -13.56 -13.88
C PHE A 28 -8.91 -14.61 -13.33
N ARG A 29 -9.36 -15.46 -12.39
CA ARG A 29 -8.56 -16.58 -11.87
C ARG A 29 -8.17 -17.56 -12.97
N GLN A 30 -9.10 -17.89 -13.87
CA GLN A 30 -8.81 -18.74 -15.04
C GLN A 30 -7.78 -18.09 -15.97
N SER A 31 -7.82 -16.77 -16.13
CA SER A 31 -6.86 -16.03 -16.97
C SER A 31 -5.47 -15.98 -16.33
N LEU A 32 -5.39 -15.86 -15.00
CA LEU A 32 -4.14 -15.95 -14.24
C LEU A 32 -3.52 -17.35 -14.27
N SER A 33 -4.32 -18.41 -14.42
CA SER A 33 -3.78 -19.78 -14.54
C SER A 33 -3.15 -20.10 -15.90
N LYS A 34 -3.29 -19.21 -16.89
CA LYS A 34 -2.71 -19.38 -18.23
C LYS A 34 -1.34 -18.69 -18.31
N PRO A 35 -0.40 -19.18 -19.14
CA PRO A 35 0.87 -18.50 -19.38
C PRO A 35 0.65 -17.07 -19.84
N LEU A 36 1.41 -16.11 -19.30
CA LEU A 36 1.29 -14.70 -19.64
C LEU A 36 1.72 -14.40 -21.07
N THR A 37 0.81 -13.78 -21.83
CA THR A 37 1.06 -13.30 -23.19
C THR A 37 0.71 -11.81 -23.31
N LYS A 38 1.25 -11.17 -24.34
CA LYS A 38 0.93 -9.77 -24.70
C LYS A 38 -0.57 -9.51 -24.80
N ASN A 39 -1.36 -10.50 -25.23
CA ASN A 39 -2.79 -10.36 -25.48
C ASN A 39 -3.64 -10.25 -24.21
N HIS A 40 -3.14 -10.66 -23.04
CA HIS A 40 -3.92 -10.59 -21.80
C HIS A 40 -3.17 -9.97 -20.62
N ALA A 41 -1.90 -9.59 -20.77
CA ALA A 41 -1.16 -8.86 -19.75
C ALA A 41 -1.88 -7.55 -19.36
N GLU A 42 -2.36 -6.79 -20.35
CA GLU A 42 -3.13 -5.55 -20.11
C GLU A 42 -4.44 -5.82 -19.37
N ALA A 43 -5.18 -6.86 -19.77
CA ALA A 43 -6.42 -7.24 -19.11
C ALA A 43 -6.19 -7.66 -17.66
N ILE A 44 -5.07 -8.36 -17.38
CA ILE A 44 -4.70 -8.76 -16.03
C ILE A 44 -4.38 -7.54 -15.16
N VAL A 45 -3.59 -6.58 -15.67
CA VAL A 45 -3.26 -5.35 -14.95
C VAL A 45 -4.50 -4.49 -14.72
N GLY A 46 -5.32 -4.31 -15.74
CA GLY A 46 -6.59 -3.60 -15.62
C GLY A 46 -7.51 -4.22 -14.57
N ALA A 47 -7.63 -5.55 -14.56
CA ALA A 47 -8.41 -6.26 -13.54
C ALA A 47 -7.79 -6.15 -12.14
N ALA A 48 -6.47 -6.22 -12.00
CA ALA A 48 -5.78 -6.04 -10.71
C ALA A 48 -5.99 -4.63 -10.13
N LEU A 49 -5.92 -3.60 -10.99
CA LEU A 49 -6.25 -2.22 -10.61
C LEU A 49 -7.73 -2.12 -10.20
N LEU A 50 -8.65 -2.68 -10.98
CA LEU A 50 -10.08 -2.66 -10.64
C LEU A 50 -10.38 -3.38 -9.33
N ILE A 51 -9.71 -4.50 -9.04
CA ILE A 51 -9.83 -5.22 -7.76
C ILE A 51 -9.36 -4.34 -6.62
N ASN A 52 -8.19 -3.69 -6.74
CA ASN A 52 -7.71 -2.76 -5.71
C ASN A 52 -8.70 -1.62 -5.47
N TYR A 53 -9.19 -1.00 -6.55
CA TYR A 53 -10.20 0.05 -6.49
C TYR A 53 -11.49 -0.42 -5.82
N ILE A 54 -11.99 -1.59 -6.20
CA ILE A 54 -13.17 -2.21 -5.60
C ILE A 54 -12.98 -2.44 -4.11
N SER A 55 -11.84 -3.02 -3.73
CA SER A 55 -11.54 -3.28 -2.33
C SER A 55 -11.54 -1.99 -1.52
N TRP A 56 -11.12 -0.86 -2.07
CA TRP A 56 -11.15 0.41 -1.33
C TRP A 56 -12.55 0.87 -0.90
N PHE A 57 -13.61 0.62 -1.67
CA PHE A 57 -14.95 1.08 -1.29
C PHE A 57 -15.89 -0.04 -0.81
N ASP A 58 -15.56 -1.31 -1.06
CA ASP A 58 -16.35 -2.44 -0.58
C ASP A 58 -16.02 -2.76 0.88
N LEU A 59 -17.03 -2.59 1.74
CA LEU A 59 -17.01 -2.91 3.17
C LEU A 59 -18.04 -3.99 3.54
N SER A 60 -18.56 -4.73 2.55
CA SER A 60 -19.55 -5.78 2.77
C SER A 60 -19.07 -6.82 3.78
N PHE A 61 -17.76 -7.15 3.76
CA PHE A 61 -17.12 -8.10 4.68
C PHE A 61 -17.25 -7.76 6.18
N LEU A 62 -17.57 -6.50 6.53
CA LEU A 62 -17.82 -6.10 7.91
C LEU A 62 -19.19 -6.57 8.44
N HIS A 63 -20.17 -6.80 7.56
CA HIS A 63 -21.54 -7.13 7.96
C HIS A 63 -21.69 -8.57 8.47
N ASP A 64 -20.80 -9.46 8.03
CA ASP A 64 -20.88 -10.89 8.32
C ASP A 64 -20.16 -11.29 9.62
N ASN A 65 -19.47 -10.36 10.29
CA ASN A 65 -18.62 -10.64 11.45
C ASN A 65 -19.24 -10.11 12.76
N VAL A 66 -19.33 -10.99 13.77
CA VAL A 66 -19.83 -10.65 15.12
C VAL A 66 -18.99 -9.55 15.78
N ASN A 67 -17.69 -9.54 15.51
CA ASN A 67 -16.75 -8.49 15.89
C ASN A 67 -16.17 -7.85 14.63
N ALA A 68 -16.52 -6.60 14.33
CA ALA A 68 -16.08 -5.91 13.13
C ALA A 68 -14.54 -5.75 13.02
N ILE A 69 -13.81 -5.77 14.14
CA ILE A 69 -12.34 -5.74 14.12
C ILE A 69 -11.74 -7.10 13.71
N ASP A 70 -12.45 -8.20 13.95
CA ASP A 70 -12.04 -9.54 13.54
C ASP A 70 -12.05 -9.66 12.01
N ALA A 71 -12.96 -8.93 11.38
CA ALA A 71 -13.07 -8.82 9.93
C ALA A 71 -11.82 -8.22 9.27
N LEU A 72 -10.99 -7.46 9.99
CA LEU A 72 -9.74 -6.88 9.45
C LEU A 72 -8.78 -7.95 8.94
N ALA A 73 -8.75 -9.12 9.58
CA ALA A 73 -7.92 -10.24 9.13
C ALA A 73 -8.39 -10.80 7.76
N GLN A 74 -9.64 -10.52 7.39
CA GLN A 74 -10.27 -10.93 6.14
C GLN A 74 -10.43 -9.76 5.16
N ASP A 75 -9.79 -8.61 5.42
CA ASP A 75 -9.94 -7.43 4.58
C ASP A 75 -9.47 -7.71 3.14
N PRO A 76 -10.37 -7.66 2.13
CA PRO A 76 -10.03 -7.94 0.74
C PRO A 76 -8.93 -7.03 0.19
N LEU A 77 -8.82 -5.81 0.73
CA LEU A 77 -7.80 -4.84 0.32
C LEU A 77 -6.38 -5.31 0.68
N LEU A 78 -6.24 -5.98 1.82
CA LEU A 78 -4.97 -6.53 2.28
C LEU A 78 -4.72 -7.92 1.70
N LEU A 79 -5.75 -8.77 1.62
CA LEU A 79 -5.61 -10.13 1.08
C LEU A 79 -5.28 -10.15 -0.42
N ALA A 80 -5.74 -9.17 -1.19
CA ALA A 80 -5.44 -9.08 -2.62
C ALA A 80 -4.00 -8.58 -2.90
N SER A 81 -3.31 -7.99 -1.92
CA SER A 81 -2.02 -7.30 -2.08
C SER A 81 -0.94 -8.19 -2.73
N SER A 82 -0.81 -9.42 -2.26
CA SER A 82 0.17 -10.39 -2.76
C SER A 82 -0.08 -10.78 -4.22
N GLY A 83 -1.35 -11.07 -4.54
CA GLY A 83 -1.75 -11.44 -5.91
C GLY A 83 -1.57 -10.29 -6.89
N ILE A 84 -1.93 -9.07 -6.49
CA ILE A 84 -1.75 -7.87 -7.30
C ILE A 84 -0.26 -7.59 -7.52
N THR A 85 0.55 -7.68 -6.47
CA THR A 85 2.01 -7.52 -6.56
C THR A 85 2.60 -8.52 -7.54
N HIS A 86 2.23 -9.80 -7.44
CA HIS A 86 2.72 -10.82 -8.35
C HIS A 86 2.31 -10.54 -9.80
N ALA A 87 1.04 -10.20 -10.03
CA ALA A 87 0.54 -9.85 -11.36
C ALA A 87 1.30 -8.66 -11.96
N TRP A 88 1.66 -7.65 -11.17
CA TRP A 88 2.44 -6.51 -11.62
C TRP A 88 3.85 -6.91 -12.07
N PHE A 89 4.62 -7.60 -11.24
CA PHE A 89 6.00 -7.98 -11.59
C PHE A 89 6.06 -8.89 -12.83
N GLN A 90 5.09 -9.79 -12.98
CA GLN A 90 5.04 -10.67 -14.15
C GLN A 90 4.63 -9.95 -15.45
N THR A 91 3.85 -8.87 -15.36
CA THR A 91 3.30 -8.18 -16.55
C THR A 91 4.18 -7.04 -17.03
N ILE A 92 4.90 -6.33 -16.14
CA ILE A 92 5.72 -5.16 -16.48
C ILE A 92 6.63 -5.38 -17.70
N PRO A 93 7.44 -6.47 -17.79
CA PRO A 93 8.33 -6.65 -18.93
C PRO A 93 7.59 -6.73 -20.27
N ILE A 94 6.44 -7.41 -20.29
CA ILE A 94 5.58 -7.58 -21.45
C ILE A 94 4.93 -6.24 -21.83
N LEU A 95 4.50 -5.46 -20.84
CA LEU A 95 3.88 -4.16 -21.07
C LEU A 95 4.87 -3.14 -21.63
N ILE A 96 6.14 -3.19 -21.21
CA ILE A 96 7.20 -2.31 -21.71
C ILE A 96 7.47 -2.62 -23.18
N GLU A 97 7.59 -3.89 -23.56
CA GLU A 97 7.70 -4.30 -24.96
C GLU A 97 6.46 -3.96 -25.79
N GLY A 98 5.29 -3.93 -25.13
CA GLY A 98 4.01 -3.63 -25.76
C GLY A 98 3.69 -2.14 -25.90
N ASN A 99 4.51 -1.24 -25.33
CA ASN A 99 4.19 0.20 -25.17
C ASN A 99 2.79 0.44 -24.60
N SER A 100 2.46 -0.27 -23.52
CA SER A 100 1.13 -0.24 -22.93
C SER A 100 0.78 1.14 -22.34
N ILE A 101 -0.51 1.50 -22.37
CA ILE A 101 -1.03 2.69 -21.70
C ILE A 101 -0.81 2.66 -20.17
N PHE A 102 -0.70 1.47 -19.58
CA PHE A 102 -0.49 1.31 -18.14
C PHE A 102 0.93 1.67 -17.69
N LEU A 103 1.90 1.79 -18.62
CA LEU A 103 3.29 2.08 -18.29
C LEU A 103 3.46 3.36 -17.48
N LYS A 104 2.69 4.41 -17.81
CA LYS A 104 2.73 5.68 -17.08
C LYS A 104 2.38 5.51 -15.61
N VAL A 105 1.41 4.65 -15.29
CA VAL A 105 0.99 4.41 -13.91
C VAL A 105 1.96 3.47 -13.20
N MET A 106 2.44 2.43 -13.89
CA MET A 106 3.26 1.37 -13.29
C MET A 106 4.73 1.75 -13.08
N THR A 107 5.25 2.69 -13.88
CA THR A 107 6.64 3.16 -13.79
C THR A 107 6.78 4.47 -13.02
N ARG A 108 5.66 5.10 -12.63
CA ARG A 108 5.67 6.28 -11.78
C ARG A 108 5.97 5.87 -10.34
N HIS A 109 6.84 6.64 -9.68
CA HIS A 109 7.27 6.40 -8.31
C HIS A 109 6.77 7.53 -7.38
N PRO A 110 5.48 7.51 -7.00
CA PRO A 110 4.88 8.62 -6.27
C PRO A 110 5.60 8.94 -4.97
N ARG A 111 6.10 7.91 -4.26
CA ARG A 111 6.92 8.10 -3.04
C ARG A 111 8.15 8.98 -3.30
N LEU A 112 8.91 8.70 -4.36
CA LEU A 112 10.13 9.47 -4.67
C LEU A 112 9.81 10.91 -5.07
N VAL A 113 8.71 11.13 -5.78
CA VAL A 113 8.25 12.49 -6.12
C VAL A 113 7.92 13.28 -4.86
N ILE A 114 7.15 12.70 -3.94
CA ILE A 114 6.79 13.32 -2.66
C ILE A 114 8.05 13.55 -1.80
N GLU A 115 8.94 12.56 -1.68
CA GLU A 115 10.19 12.68 -0.92
C GLU A 115 11.07 13.82 -1.44
N ARG A 116 11.20 13.98 -2.77
CA ARG A 116 11.95 15.09 -3.38
C ARG A 116 11.27 16.43 -3.17
N PHE A 117 9.95 16.48 -3.28
CA PHE A 117 9.18 17.67 -2.98
C PHE A 117 9.44 18.14 -1.54
N LEU A 118 9.35 17.22 -0.58
CA LEU A 118 9.62 17.50 0.82
C LEU A 118 11.08 17.90 1.05
N ALA A 119 12.04 17.22 0.42
CA ALA A 119 13.47 17.52 0.53
C ALA A 119 13.85 18.93 0.04
N ARG A 120 13.11 19.48 -0.93
CA ARG A 120 13.32 20.85 -1.42
C ARG A 120 12.84 21.90 -0.42
N ARG A 121 11.87 21.55 0.41
CA ARG A 121 11.26 22.45 1.40
C ARG A 121 11.97 22.37 2.75
N ASP A 122 12.18 21.14 3.22
CA ASP A 122 12.75 20.82 4.52
C ASP A 122 13.86 19.77 4.38
N SER A 123 14.96 19.95 5.10
CA SER A 123 16.11 19.03 5.05
C SER A 123 15.83 17.61 5.57
N SER A 124 14.64 17.34 6.15
CA SER A 124 14.31 16.08 6.83
C SER A 124 13.18 15.29 6.15
N THR A 125 13.50 14.64 5.02
CA THR A 125 12.56 13.79 4.28
C THR A 125 12.00 12.59 5.08
N ASN A 126 12.69 12.19 6.16
CA ASN A 126 12.37 11.01 6.98
C ASN A 126 11.93 11.36 8.41
N LEU A 127 11.36 12.55 8.63
CA LEU A 127 11.00 13.05 9.97
C LEU A 127 10.15 12.08 10.80
N PHE A 128 9.28 11.29 10.15
CA PHE A 128 8.41 10.33 10.84
C PHE A 128 8.92 8.89 10.79
N ALA A 129 10.00 8.59 10.06
CA ALA A 129 10.48 7.21 9.94
C ALA A 129 10.99 6.68 11.29
N GLN A 130 11.85 7.44 11.98
CA GLN A 130 12.39 7.01 13.28
C GLN A 130 11.32 6.94 14.37
N PRO A 131 10.47 7.98 14.58
CA PRO A 131 9.40 7.90 15.58
C PRO A 131 8.44 6.73 15.37
N LEU A 132 8.14 6.37 14.12
CA LEU A 132 7.34 5.19 13.81
C LEU A 132 8.09 3.88 14.06
N MET A 133 9.41 3.84 13.83
CA MET A 133 10.24 2.68 14.15
C MET A 133 10.36 2.46 15.66
N ASP A 134 10.35 3.52 16.47
CA ASP A 134 10.41 3.42 17.93
C ASP A 134 9.18 2.67 18.49
N ILE A 135 8.03 2.73 17.80
CA ILE A 135 6.82 1.95 18.12
C ILE A 135 7.11 0.44 18.06
N TRP A 136 8.01 0.00 17.18
CA TRP A 136 8.37 -1.41 17.11
C TRP A 136 9.08 -1.88 18.37
N ASP A 137 9.96 -1.04 18.91
CA ASP A 137 10.85 -1.36 20.02
C ASP A 137 10.17 -1.12 21.38
N ASP A 138 9.08 -0.35 21.42
CA ASP A 138 8.29 -0.08 22.61
C ASP A 138 7.42 -1.29 23.04
N SER A 139 7.62 -1.73 24.28
CA SER A 139 6.93 -2.88 24.88
C SER A 139 5.40 -2.71 24.97
N ARG A 140 4.90 -1.47 25.04
CA ARG A 140 3.45 -1.17 25.08
C ARG A 140 2.73 -1.61 23.80
N TYR A 141 3.43 -1.68 22.68
CA TYR A 141 2.86 -2.04 21.39
C TYR A 141 3.11 -3.51 21.01
N GLN A 142 3.73 -4.31 21.88
CA GLN A 142 3.99 -5.73 21.59
C GLN A 142 2.75 -6.63 21.77
N ALA A 143 1.61 -6.06 22.17
CA ALA A 143 0.36 -6.81 22.30
C ALA A 143 -0.17 -7.28 20.92
N SER A 144 -0.56 -8.55 20.87
CA SER A 144 -1.30 -9.17 19.76
C SER A 144 -2.51 -9.90 20.31
N SER A 145 -3.64 -9.91 19.58
CA SER A 145 -4.83 -10.63 19.99
C SER A 145 -4.80 -12.04 19.38
N SER A 146 -4.71 -13.07 20.21
CA SER A 146 -4.63 -14.47 19.81
C SER A 146 -6.00 -15.07 19.45
N VAL A 147 -6.86 -14.34 18.73
CA VAL A 147 -8.04 -14.96 18.11
C VAL A 147 -7.64 -15.47 16.74
N VAL A 148 -6.95 -16.61 16.72
CA VAL A 148 -6.66 -17.35 15.50
C VAL A 148 -7.93 -18.09 15.10
N THR A 149 -8.77 -17.48 14.27
CA THR A 149 -9.72 -18.26 13.48
C THR A 149 -8.94 -19.05 12.45
N SER A 150 -9.03 -20.39 12.53
CA SER A 150 -8.32 -21.40 11.73
C SER A 150 -8.57 -21.34 10.20
N THR A 151 -9.19 -20.26 9.70
CA THR A 151 -9.53 -20.00 8.29
C THR A 151 -8.72 -18.86 7.67
N ALA A 152 -7.82 -18.21 8.41
CA ALA A 152 -6.95 -17.17 7.85
C ALA A 152 -5.99 -17.77 6.81
N VAL A 153 -6.03 -17.24 5.59
CA VAL A 153 -5.03 -17.52 4.56
C VAL A 153 -3.72 -16.86 5.03
N HIS A 154 -2.91 -17.61 5.77
CA HIS A 154 -1.61 -17.14 6.23
C HIS A 154 -0.64 -17.09 5.05
N GLU A 155 -0.26 -15.87 4.67
CA GLU A 155 0.82 -15.69 3.70
C GLU A 155 2.15 -16.00 4.40
N PRO A 156 3.00 -16.90 3.87
CA PRO A 156 4.24 -17.26 4.54
C PRO A 156 5.15 -16.03 4.72
N ALA A 157 5.95 -16.01 5.80
CA ALA A 157 6.88 -14.92 6.09
C ALA A 157 7.95 -14.69 5.00
N ASN A 158 8.09 -15.63 4.07
CA ASN A 158 8.94 -15.50 2.89
C ASN A 158 8.11 -15.51 1.60
N SER A 159 6.99 -14.79 1.58
CA SER A 159 6.13 -14.78 0.40
C SER A 159 6.86 -14.22 -0.81
N LEU A 160 6.52 -14.75 -1.99
CA LEU A 160 7.06 -14.28 -3.26
C LEU A 160 6.85 -12.76 -3.41
N ALA A 161 5.66 -12.26 -3.09
CA ALA A 161 5.34 -10.83 -3.16
C ALA A 161 6.29 -9.99 -2.29
N TRP A 162 6.58 -10.42 -1.06
CA TRP A 162 7.50 -9.70 -0.19
C TRP A 162 8.93 -9.64 -0.75
N ARG A 163 9.42 -10.74 -1.34
CA ARG A 163 10.75 -10.77 -1.97
C ARG A 163 10.83 -9.87 -3.21
N LEU A 164 9.77 -9.84 -4.01
CA LEU A 164 9.67 -8.93 -5.16
C LEU A 164 9.74 -7.47 -4.71
N LEU A 165 9.00 -7.11 -3.65
CA LEU A 165 9.02 -5.75 -3.07
C LEU A 165 10.38 -5.37 -2.49
N GLN A 166 11.07 -6.30 -1.83
CA GLN A 166 12.45 -6.08 -1.35
C GLN A 166 13.43 -5.88 -2.50
N GLY A 167 13.32 -6.69 -3.56
CA GLY A 167 14.15 -6.56 -4.76
C GLY A 167 13.97 -5.20 -5.42
N LEU A 168 12.73 -4.74 -5.57
CA LEU A 168 12.43 -3.42 -6.14
C LEU A 168 13.08 -2.27 -5.36
N GLU A 169 13.01 -2.33 -4.03
CA GLU A 169 13.60 -1.31 -3.16
C GLU A 169 15.13 -1.28 -3.24
N ARG A 170 15.79 -2.43 -3.43
CA ARG A 170 17.24 -2.54 -3.47
C ARG A 170 17.83 -2.26 -4.85
N GLU A 171 17.16 -2.70 -5.91
CA GLU A 171 17.76 -2.75 -7.25
C GLU A 171 17.25 -1.65 -8.18
N VAL A 172 15.99 -1.25 -8.06
CA VAL A 172 15.35 -0.35 -9.05
C VAL A 172 15.23 1.07 -8.54
N LEU A 173 14.72 1.28 -7.31
CA LEU A 173 14.50 2.64 -6.79
C LEU A 173 15.78 3.48 -6.63
N PRO A 174 16.93 2.93 -6.17
CA PRO A 174 18.16 3.70 -6.06
C PRO A 174 18.69 4.16 -7.43
N ALA A 175 18.59 3.32 -8.46
CA ALA A 175 19.01 3.66 -9.82
C ALA A 175 18.17 4.82 -10.39
N VAL A 176 16.85 4.78 -10.19
CA VAL A 176 15.95 5.88 -10.58
C VAL A 176 16.25 7.17 -9.82
N ALA A 177 16.57 7.08 -8.53
CA ALA A 177 16.91 8.26 -7.73
C ALA A 177 18.20 8.96 -8.19
N GLN A 178 19.23 8.19 -8.58
CA GLN A 178 20.51 8.72 -9.07
C GLN A 178 20.39 9.33 -10.47
N GLN A 179 19.58 8.75 -11.36
CA GLN A 179 19.41 9.24 -12.72
C GLN A 179 18.69 10.58 -12.81
N GLU A 180 17.73 10.84 -11.91
CA GLU A 180 17.03 12.13 -11.90
C GLU A 180 17.89 13.29 -11.36
N GLN A 181 19.05 13.01 -10.75
CA GLN A 181 19.98 14.03 -10.23
C GLN A 181 21.08 14.44 -11.21
N ALA A 182 21.29 13.72 -12.32
CA ALA A 182 22.33 13.99 -13.32
C ALA A 182 21.74 14.24 -14.74
N MET A 183 21.89 15.46 -15.28
CA MET A 183 21.47 15.95 -16.64
C MET A 183 22.08 15.12 -17.81
N PRO A 184 21.63 15.10 -19.11
CA PRO A 184 20.80 16.02 -19.94
C PRO A 184 19.58 15.29 -20.64
N PRO A 185 19.07 15.56 -21.89
CA PRO A 185 17.69 15.18 -22.29
C PRO A 185 17.49 13.67 -22.46
N TYR A 186 17.08 13.06 -21.34
CA TYR A 186 16.05 12.03 -21.17
C TYR A 186 15.71 11.16 -22.40
N ASN A 187 16.30 9.96 -22.47
CA ASN A 187 15.79 8.90 -23.32
C ASN A 187 14.85 8.00 -22.50
N GLU A 188 13.54 8.27 -22.59
CA GLU A 188 12.50 7.50 -21.90
C GLU A 188 12.61 5.98 -22.19
N SER A 189 13.01 5.63 -23.41
CA SER A 189 13.17 4.24 -23.84
C SER A 189 14.28 3.53 -23.07
N GLU A 190 15.39 4.22 -22.78
CA GLU A 190 16.52 3.64 -22.05
C GLU A 190 16.17 3.42 -20.58
N ARG A 191 15.46 4.38 -19.97
CA ARG A 191 14.95 4.25 -18.60
C ARG A 191 13.98 3.08 -18.47
N LEU A 192 13.05 2.93 -19.42
CA LEU A 192 12.10 1.82 -19.45
C LEU A 192 12.82 0.47 -19.64
N GLN A 193 13.86 0.44 -20.47
CA GLN A 193 14.66 -0.77 -20.68
C GLN A 193 15.41 -1.20 -19.41
N GLN A 194 16.05 -0.26 -18.71
CA GLN A 194 16.72 -0.56 -17.43
C GLN A 194 15.72 -0.98 -16.35
N TYR A 195 14.56 -0.33 -16.29
CA TYR A 195 13.48 -0.73 -15.39
C TYR A 195 13.00 -2.16 -15.68
N LYS A 196 12.79 -2.50 -16.96
CA LYS A 196 12.47 -3.85 -17.41
C LYS A 196 13.51 -4.87 -16.97
N GLU A 197 14.79 -4.58 -17.18
CA GLU A 197 15.90 -5.47 -16.82
C GLU A 197 15.95 -5.71 -15.31
N GLY A 198 15.82 -4.64 -14.51
CA GLY A 198 15.74 -4.74 -13.05
C GLY A 198 14.58 -5.61 -12.59
N ILE A 199 13.37 -5.36 -13.10
CA ILE A 199 12.17 -6.15 -12.74
C ILE A 199 12.31 -7.62 -13.18
N THR A 200 12.85 -7.87 -14.37
CA THR A 200 13.07 -9.23 -14.88
C THR A 200 14.06 -9.98 -14.00
N LYS A 201 15.16 -9.33 -13.62
CA LYS A 201 16.17 -9.88 -12.71
C LYS A 201 15.56 -10.22 -11.35
N ILE A 202 14.86 -9.26 -10.73
CA ILE A 202 14.18 -9.47 -9.43
C ILE A 202 13.21 -10.65 -9.50
N THR A 203 12.41 -10.72 -10.57
CA THR A 203 11.41 -11.77 -10.76
C THR A 203 12.06 -13.14 -10.90
N ASN A 204 13.10 -13.26 -11.72
CA ASN A 204 13.82 -14.52 -11.94
C ASN A 204 14.54 -15.00 -10.67
N THR A 205 15.21 -14.09 -9.95
CA THR A 205 15.88 -14.42 -8.68
C THR A 205 14.86 -14.86 -7.63
N SER A 206 13.74 -14.15 -7.52
CA SER A 206 12.68 -14.48 -6.56
C SER A 206 12.00 -15.81 -6.89
N ILE A 207 11.76 -16.15 -8.16
CA ILE A 207 11.20 -17.46 -8.51
C ILE A 207 12.21 -18.58 -8.20
N SER A 208 13.49 -18.39 -8.53
CA SER A 208 14.54 -19.40 -8.31
C SER A 208 14.73 -19.75 -6.84
N THR A 209 14.64 -18.77 -5.94
CA THR A 209 14.75 -18.99 -4.49
C THR A 209 13.52 -19.67 -3.88
N ASP A 210 12.34 -19.63 -4.53
CA ASP A 210 11.14 -20.33 -4.05
C ASP A 210 11.26 -21.86 -4.20
N CYS A 211 12.10 -22.30 -5.14
CA CYS A 211 12.41 -23.71 -5.38
C CYS A 211 13.50 -24.27 -4.44
N GLN A 212 14.09 -23.45 -3.56
CA GLN A 212 15.13 -23.88 -2.62
C GLN A 212 14.56 -23.99 -1.19
N PRO A 213 14.97 -25.00 -0.40
CA PRO A 213 14.56 -25.10 1.00
C PRO A 213 15.08 -23.87 1.79
N ALA A 214 14.24 -23.37 2.69
CA ALA A 214 14.48 -22.14 3.45
C ALA A 214 15.87 -22.11 4.09
N THR A 215 16.68 -21.11 3.73
CA THR A 215 17.98 -20.85 4.34
C THR A 215 17.78 -20.56 5.85
N PRO A 216 18.54 -21.20 6.76
CA PRO A 216 18.28 -21.16 8.20
C PRO A 216 18.57 -19.83 8.91
N GLU A 217 18.97 -18.77 8.20
CA GLU A 217 19.48 -17.52 8.82
C GLU A 217 18.43 -16.44 9.06
N ILE A 218 17.20 -16.60 8.57
CA ILE A 218 16.18 -15.55 8.64
C ILE A 218 15.09 -15.92 9.66
N THR A 219 15.12 -15.28 10.83
CA THR A 219 14.06 -15.45 11.83
C THR A 219 12.76 -14.73 11.38
N PRO A 220 11.57 -15.30 11.66
CA PRO A 220 10.29 -14.64 11.36
C PRO A 220 10.16 -13.24 11.97
N SER A 221 10.78 -13.01 13.13
CA SER A 221 10.83 -11.70 13.80
C SER A 221 11.61 -10.66 12.99
N SER A 222 12.75 -11.06 12.41
CA SER A 222 13.56 -10.19 11.55
C SER A 222 12.80 -9.75 10.29
N GLN A 223 12.09 -10.68 9.64
CA GLN A 223 11.26 -10.36 8.47
C GLN A 223 10.07 -9.47 8.82
N ALA A 224 9.46 -9.69 9.99
CA ALA A 224 8.38 -8.83 10.47
C ALA A 224 8.88 -7.40 10.68
N ARG A 225 10.03 -7.19 11.35
CA ARG A 225 10.63 -5.85 11.52
C ARG A 225 10.97 -5.21 10.17
N ALA A 226 11.56 -5.97 9.25
CA ALA A 226 11.89 -5.46 7.91
C ALA A 226 10.65 -5.02 7.12
N SER A 227 9.57 -5.82 7.18
CA SER A 227 8.28 -5.47 6.55
C SER A 227 7.64 -4.24 7.18
N PHE A 228 7.74 -4.11 8.51
CA PHE A 228 7.26 -2.93 9.22
C PHE A 228 8.03 -1.68 8.80
N ALA A 229 9.37 -1.73 8.80
CA ALA A 229 10.21 -0.62 8.35
C ALA A 229 9.93 -0.22 6.89
N TYR A 230 9.64 -1.19 6.02
CA TYR A 230 9.27 -0.96 4.64
C TYR A 230 7.96 -0.17 4.49
N VAL A 231 6.96 -0.50 5.31
CA VAL A 231 5.68 0.22 5.36
C VAL A 231 5.86 1.61 5.98
N VAL A 232 6.63 1.73 7.06
CA VAL A 232 6.98 3.02 7.70
C VAL A 232 7.60 4.00 6.71
N ARG A 233 8.55 3.55 5.88
CA ARG A 233 9.18 4.41 4.86
C ARG A 233 8.17 4.99 3.85
N ARG A 234 7.08 4.28 3.57
CA ARG A 234 6.01 4.74 2.66
C ARG A 234 5.01 5.65 3.36
N MET A 235 4.79 5.44 4.65
CA MET A 235 3.94 6.30 5.48
C MET A 235 4.58 7.63 5.83
N SER A 236 5.90 7.67 6.06
CA SER A 236 6.59 8.88 6.54
C SER A 236 6.35 10.12 5.66
N PRO A 237 6.49 10.05 4.32
CA PRO A 237 6.20 11.21 3.47
C PRO A 237 4.74 11.66 3.53
N LEU A 238 3.79 10.73 3.63
CA LEU A 238 2.36 11.06 3.77
C LEU A 238 2.08 11.78 5.09
N LEU A 239 2.68 11.32 6.20
CA LEU A 239 2.54 11.99 7.48
C LEU A 239 3.14 13.41 7.45
N HIS A 240 4.24 13.60 6.73
CA HIS A 240 4.82 14.93 6.54
C HIS A 240 3.91 15.83 5.69
N CYS A 241 3.35 15.33 4.59
CA CYS A 241 2.33 16.06 3.85
C CYS A 241 1.12 16.42 4.73
N GLN A 242 0.70 15.52 5.63
CA GLN A 242 -0.41 15.76 6.55
C GLN A 242 -0.12 16.90 7.52
N THR A 243 1.11 16.98 8.06
CA THR A 243 1.48 18.09 8.96
C THR A 243 1.52 19.42 8.23
N LEU A 244 2.05 19.42 6.99
CA LEU A 244 2.05 20.61 6.14
C LEU A 244 0.62 21.05 5.79
N SER A 245 -0.25 20.11 5.42
CA SER A 245 -1.66 20.40 5.09
C SER A 245 -2.47 20.94 6.27
N SER A 246 -2.05 20.65 7.51
CA SER A 246 -2.71 21.16 8.72
C SER A 246 -2.28 22.60 9.06
N GLY A 247 -1.21 23.10 8.43
CA GLY A 247 -0.78 24.49 8.52
C GLY A 247 -1.74 25.44 7.80
N LEU A 248 -1.87 26.67 8.29
CA LEU A 248 -2.76 27.70 7.72
C LEU A 248 -2.17 28.40 6.48
N ASP A 249 -0.97 28.06 6.04
CA ASP A 249 -0.29 28.71 4.93
C ASP A 249 -0.92 28.36 3.57
N LEU A 250 -1.16 29.37 2.74
CA LEU A 250 -1.73 29.24 1.40
C LEU A 250 -0.70 28.72 0.39
N ASP A 251 0.58 29.06 0.56
CA ASP A 251 1.65 28.63 -0.35
C ASP A 251 1.88 27.11 -0.21
N ILE A 252 1.85 26.59 1.02
CA ILE A 252 1.91 25.14 1.29
C ILE A 252 0.79 24.39 0.56
N ARG A 253 -0.42 24.93 0.54
CA ARG A 253 -1.57 24.28 -0.12
C ARG A 253 -1.42 24.23 -1.63
N ASN A 254 -0.96 25.33 -2.24
CA ASN A 254 -0.70 25.36 -3.69
C ASN A 254 0.43 24.39 -4.07
N ASP A 255 1.47 24.30 -3.24
CA ASP A 255 2.59 23.40 -3.45
C ASP A 255 2.17 21.92 -3.31
N LEU A 256 1.33 21.58 -2.31
CA LEU A 256 0.77 20.24 -2.16
C LEU A 256 -0.15 19.87 -3.33
N ALA A 257 -0.92 20.83 -3.86
CA ALA A 257 -1.77 20.60 -5.03
C ALA A 257 -0.96 20.18 -6.27
N ALA A 258 0.31 20.63 -6.39
CA ALA A 258 1.19 20.24 -7.50
C ALA A 258 1.62 18.76 -7.46
N ILE A 259 1.58 18.12 -6.28
CA ILE A 259 1.91 16.70 -6.10
C ILE A 259 0.69 15.85 -5.71
N GLN A 260 -0.52 16.39 -5.87
CA GLN A 260 -1.76 15.74 -5.43
C GLN A 260 -1.95 14.37 -6.08
N ASP A 261 -1.71 14.26 -7.40
CA ASP A 261 -1.85 12.99 -8.13
C ASP A 261 -0.89 11.90 -7.57
N ASP A 262 0.30 12.29 -7.10
CA ASP A 262 1.26 11.37 -6.48
C ASP A 262 0.82 10.95 -5.07
N ILE A 263 0.25 11.86 -4.29
CA ILE A 263 -0.34 11.57 -2.98
C ILE A 263 -1.50 10.58 -3.13
N GLU A 264 -2.41 10.86 -4.06
CA GLU A 264 -3.56 10.00 -4.37
C GLU A 264 -3.08 8.60 -4.81
N GLN A 265 -2.10 8.54 -5.70
CA GLN A 265 -1.55 7.26 -6.19
C GLN A 265 -0.84 6.48 -5.09
N LEU A 266 -0.08 7.15 -4.20
CA LEU A 266 0.60 6.49 -3.09
C LEU A 266 -0.41 5.92 -2.09
N ILE A 267 -1.45 6.66 -1.73
CA ILE A 267 -2.51 6.18 -0.83
C ILE A 267 -3.27 5.04 -1.49
N TYR A 268 -3.70 5.20 -2.74
CA TYR A 268 -4.40 4.16 -3.50
C TYR A 268 -3.62 2.84 -3.55
N GLY A 269 -2.30 2.91 -3.80
CA GLY A 269 -1.43 1.74 -3.89
C GLY A 269 -0.93 1.19 -2.56
N PHE A 270 -1.04 1.96 -1.47
CA PHE A 270 -0.42 1.61 -0.18
C PHE A 270 -0.78 0.20 0.34
N PRO A 271 -2.05 -0.23 0.33
CA PRO A 271 -2.41 -1.55 0.87
C PRO A 271 -1.81 -2.72 0.07
N ILE A 272 -1.53 -2.53 -1.22
CA ILE A 272 -0.82 -3.53 -2.04
C ILE A 272 0.61 -3.74 -1.51
N LEU A 273 1.19 -2.72 -0.89
CA LEU A 273 2.54 -2.73 -0.32
C LEU A 273 2.57 -3.38 1.07
N CYS A 274 1.41 -3.76 1.62
CA CYS A 274 1.23 -4.39 2.92
C CYS A 274 1.16 -5.93 2.84
N CYS A 275 1.86 -6.57 1.89
CA CYS A 275 1.87 -8.03 1.69
C CYS A 275 2.87 -8.78 2.61
N GLY A 276 2.78 -10.11 2.66
CA GLY A 276 3.76 -10.99 3.29
C GLY A 276 3.82 -10.85 4.82
N PRO A 277 5.01 -10.65 5.43
CA PRO A 277 5.14 -10.58 6.89
C PRO A 277 4.30 -9.48 7.53
N PHE A 278 4.06 -8.37 6.83
CA PHE A 278 3.24 -7.28 7.35
C PHE A 278 1.76 -7.67 7.41
N THR A 279 1.24 -8.38 6.39
CA THR A 279 -0.13 -8.91 6.42
C THR A 279 -0.34 -9.82 7.62
N ASN A 280 0.66 -10.63 7.98
CA ASN A 280 0.59 -11.48 9.18
C ASN A 280 0.47 -10.66 10.47
N LEU A 281 1.14 -9.50 10.56
CA LEU A 281 0.99 -8.59 11.70
C LEU A 281 -0.46 -8.08 11.77
N VAL A 282 -1.04 -7.69 10.63
CA VAL A 282 -2.43 -7.23 10.58
C VAL A 282 -3.42 -8.35 10.93
N GLN A 283 -3.24 -9.56 10.39
CA GLN A 283 -4.09 -10.72 10.68
C GLN A 283 -4.05 -11.11 12.17
N LYS A 284 -2.88 -10.98 12.82
CA LYS A 284 -2.70 -11.18 14.27
C LYS A 284 -3.15 -9.99 15.11
N ARG A 285 -3.68 -8.94 14.47
CA ARG A 285 -4.05 -7.67 15.10
C ARG A 285 -2.92 -7.13 15.97
N ASP A 286 -1.70 -7.23 15.45
CA ASP A 286 -0.52 -6.68 16.08
C ASP A 286 -0.72 -5.17 16.21
N THR A 287 -0.56 -4.66 17.43
CA THR A 287 -0.82 -3.26 17.74
C THR A 287 -0.01 -2.32 16.86
N ARG A 288 1.25 -2.69 16.54
CA ARG A 288 2.14 -1.85 15.72
C ARG A 288 1.58 -1.68 14.31
N ALA A 289 1.10 -2.78 13.71
CA ALA A 289 0.49 -2.72 12.38
C ALA A 289 -0.83 -1.93 12.38
N LEU A 290 -1.65 -2.08 13.44
CA LEU A 290 -2.87 -1.29 13.61
C LEU A 290 -2.58 0.21 13.69
N VAL A 291 -1.52 0.64 14.38
CA VAL A 291 -1.13 2.06 14.42
C VAL A 291 -0.78 2.60 13.03
N LEU A 292 0.00 1.86 12.23
CA LEU A 292 0.32 2.29 10.86
C LEU A 292 -0.92 2.38 9.96
N LEU A 293 -1.84 1.42 10.06
CA LEU A 293 -3.10 1.45 9.31
C LEU A 293 -4.00 2.62 9.76
N LEU A 294 -4.04 2.93 11.05
CA LEU A 294 -4.76 4.11 11.55
C LEU A 294 -4.18 5.40 10.96
N HIS A 295 -2.86 5.52 10.91
CA HIS A 295 -2.20 6.65 10.28
C HIS A 295 -2.52 6.74 8.78
N LEU A 296 -2.51 5.62 8.05
CA LEU A 296 -2.92 5.57 6.64
C LEU A 296 -4.32 6.14 6.47
N PHE A 297 -5.30 5.64 7.21
CA PHE A 297 -6.68 6.09 7.05
C PHE A 297 -6.88 7.54 7.46
N ARG A 298 -6.16 8.04 8.48
CA ARG A 298 -6.16 9.47 8.83
C ARG A 298 -5.55 10.33 7.72
N SER A 299 -4.40 9.93 7.17
CA SER A 299 -3.79 10.63 6.04
C SER A 299 -4.71 10.62 4.82
N ALA A 300 -5.41 9.53 4.54
CA ALA A 300 -6.40 9.46 3.47
C ALA A 300 -7.57 10.45 3.68
N LEU A 301 -8.02 10.68 4.91
CA LEU A 301 -9.08 11.64 5.19
C LEU A 301 -8.64 13.11 5.09
N ILE A 302 -7.36 13.38 5.31
CA ILE A 302 -6.82 14.75 5.33
C ILE A 302 -6.28 15.16 3.95
N LEU A 303 -5.59 14.25 3.27
CA LEU A 303 -4.82 14.55 2.06
C LEU A 303 -5.57 14.28 0.76
N LEU A 304 -6.59 13.43 0.78
CA LEU A 304 -7.35 13.14 -0.43
C LEU A 304 -8.45 14.19 -0.64
N ASP A 305 -8.56 14.66 -1.88
CA ASP A 305 -9.68 15.50 -2.28
C ASP A 305 -11.01 14.74 -2.16
N THR A 306 -12.00 15.35 -1.54
CA THR A 306 -13.25 14.66 -1.21
C THR A 306 -14.12 14.37 -2.42
N GLU A 307 -14.02 15.18 -3.47
CA GLU A 307 -14.83 15.03 -4.69
C GLU A 307 -14.22 14.01 -5.65
N ARG A 308 -12.90 14.06 -5.86
CA ARG A 308 -12.16 13.10 -6.69
C ARG A 308 -12.01 11.73 -6.04
N CYS A 309 -11.71 11.69 -4.74
CA CYS A 309 -11.34 10.47 -4.03
C CYS A 309 -12.43 9.97 -3.07
N TRP A 310 -13.70 10.23 -3.38
CA TRP A 310 -14.84 9.77 -2.59
C TRP A 310 -14.80 8.26 -2.31
N TRP A 311 -14.21 7.47 -3.21
CA TRP A 311 -14.07 6.03 -3.11
C TRP A 311 -13.28 5.57 -1.87
N ALA A 312 -12.38 6.40 -1.33
CA ALA A 312 -11.58 6.06 -0.16
C ALA A 312 -12.29 6.41 1.15
N ARG A 313 -13.20 7.39 1.12
CA ARG A 313 -13.68 8.12 2.30
C ARG A 313 -14.39 7.22 3.29
N THR A 314 -15.39 6.46 2.84
CA THR A 314 -16.20 5.60 3.70
C THR A 314 -15.35 4.56 4.41
N ARG A 315 -14.41 3.93 3.68
CA ARG A 315 -13.45 2.98 4.26
C ARG A 315 -12.53 3.67 5.26
N ALA A 316 -11.94 4.80 4.91
CA ALA A 316 -11.02 5.50 5.81
C ALA A 316 -11.70 5.92 7.13
N VAL A 317 -12.95 6.39 7.09
CA VAL A 317 -13.75 6.66 8.30
C VAL A 317 -14.01 5.38 9.08
N THR A 318 -14.59 4.36 8.44
CA THR A 318 -15.06 3.15 9.12
C THR A 318 -13.90 2.36 9.73
N MET A 319 -12.88 2.08 8.93
CA MET A 319 -11.70 1.34 9.37
C MET A 319 -10.89 2.14 10.40
N GLY A 320 -10.75 3.46 10.19
CA GLY A 320 -10.11 4.34 11.16
C GLY A 320 -10.79 4.32 12.53
N GLN A 321 -12.13 4.35 12.57
CA GLN A 321 -12.90 4.29 13.81
C GLN A 321 -12.78 2.93 14.50
N LEU A 322 -12.88 1.82 13.75
CA LEU A 322 -12.74 0.47 14.29
C LEU A 322 -11.36 0.25 14.91
N ILE A 323 -10.30 0.59 14.17
CA ILE A 323 -8.92 0.45 14.63
C ILE A 323 -8.65 1.36 15.84
N ASN A 324 -9.14 2.60 15.81
CA ASN A 324 -8.97 3.53 16.94
C ASN A 324 -9.69 3.02 18.20
N SER A 325 -10.88 2.43 18.06
CA SER A 325 -11.61 1.85 19.19
C SER A 325 -10.87 0.66 19.78
N GLU A 326 -10.35 -0.23 18.94
CA GLU A 326 -9.51 -1.36 19.38
C GLU A 326 -8.24 -0.90 20.11
N LEU A 327 -7.54 0.11 19.60
CA LEU A 327 -6.33 0.63 20.24
C LEU A 327 -6.65 1.30 21.59
N LYS A 328 -7.79 2.02 21.70
CA LYS A 328 -8.27 2.56 22.98
C LYS A 328 -8.62 1.47 23.99
N LEU A 329 -9.24 0.37 23.56
CA LEU A 329 -9.52 -0.79 24.43
C LEU A 329 -8.24 -1.42 25.00
N ARG A 330 -7.12 -1.34 24.26
CA ARG A 330 -5.79 -1.78 24.71
C ARG A 330 -5.08 -0.75 25.61
N GLY A 331 -5.74 0.35 25.98
CA GLY A 331 -5.16 1.41 26.80
C GLY A 331 -4.16 2.28 26.04
N LEU A 332 -4.15 2.23 24.70
CA LEU A 332 -3.26 3.03 23.89
C LEU A 332 -3.96 4.29 23.43
N ASP A 333 -3.37 5.41 23.81
CA ASP A 333 -3.78 6.70 23.33
C ASP A 333 -3.07 7.00 22.00
N THR A 334 -3.81 6.91 20.90
CA THR A 334 -3.30 7.08 19.52
C THR A 334 -3.41 8.54 19.05
N HIS A 335 -3.62 9.49 19.96
CA HIS A 335 -3.58 10.90 19.63
C HIS A 335 -2.22 11.24 19.01
N VAL A 336 -2.28 11.72 17.76
CA VAL A 336 -1.13 12.16 16.97
C VAL A 336 -0.38 13.29 17.70
N ASP A 337 -1.05 13.95 18.65
CA ASP A 337 -0.53 15.01 19.50
C ASP A 337 0.76 14.66 20.23
N LYS A 338 1.06 13.38 20.52
CA LYS A 338 2.35 12.99 21.11
C LYS A 338 3.50 12.91 20.10
N LEU A 339 3.23 12.53 18.85
CA LEU A 339 4.20 12.61 17.75
C LEU A 339 4.39 14.07 17.30
N HIS A 340 3.34 14.90 17.40
CA HIS A 340 3.40 16.33 17.14
C HIS A 340 4.14 17.09 18.25
N ALA A 341 3.88 16.79 19.54
CA ALA A 341 4.51 17.48 20.67
C ALA A 341 6.01 17.20 20.81
N SER A 342 6.47 16.01 20.41
CA SER A 342 7.91 15.67 20.39
C SER A 342 8.69 16.34 19.26
N ASN A 343 8.01 16.78 18.19
CA ASN A 343 8.64 17.38 17.01
C ASN A 343 8.44 18.90 16.93
N ALA A 344 7.39 19.45 17.57
CA ALA A 344 7.22 20.90 17.74
C ALA A 344 8.32 21.53 18.62
N SER A 345 8.92 20.75 19.52
CA SER A 345 10.12 21.16 20.28
C SER A 345 11.39 21.26 19.43
N PHE A 346 11.43 20.67 18.23
CA PHE A 346 12.57 20.76 17.31
C PHE A 346 12.43 21.87 16.26
N LEU A 347 11.24 22.47 16.10
CA LEU A 347 10.98 23.58 15.19
C LEU A 347 10.89 24.93 15.92
N SER A 348 11.23 24.96 17.22
CA SER A 348 11.20 26.16 18.07
C SER A 348 12.57 26.55 18.64
N GLU A 349 13.67 26.01 18.12
CA GLU A 349 15.05 26.44 18.44
C GLU A 349 15.78 26.99 17.22
#